data_AF-A0A961L6A9-F1
#
_entry.id   AF-A0A961L6A9-F1
#
_cell.length_a   1.000
_cell.length_b   1.000
_cell.length_c   1.000
_cell.angle_alpha   90.00
_cell.angle_beta   90.00
_cell.angle_gamma   90.00
#
_symmetry.space_group_name_H-M   'P 1'
#
loop_
_entity.id
_entity.type
_entity.pdbx_description
1 polymer ?
#
loop_
_entity_poly.entity_id
_entity_poly.type
_entity_poly.pdbx_seq_one_letter_code
_entity_poly.pdbx_strand_id
1 'polypeptide(L)'
;WTEGGEPAAIVEARGLRQVTDSGAIEAAVAEVVAANPEKAAQALAKPALAGWFVGQVMKATGGKANPQAVQAAVRQKLGVE
;
A
#
# COMPACT_ATOMS: atom_id res chain seq x y z
N TRP A 1 17.37 -25.03 32.49
CA TRP A 1 18.51 -25.04 31.57
C TRP A 1 18.39 -26.32 30.75
N THR A 2 18.18 -26.33 29.43
CA THR A 2 18.19 -25.30 28.37
C THR A 2 17.75 -26.10 27.12
N GLU A 3 16.70 -25.75 26.40
CA GLU A 3 16.75 -25.09 25.08
C GLU A 3 15.28 -24.99 24.63
N GLY A 4 14.64 -23.84 24.41
CA GLY A 4 15.19 -22.59 23.90
C GLY A 4 15.24 -22.60 22.37
N GLY A 5 14.14 -22.99 21.71
CA GLY A 5 13.98 -22.88 20.26
C GLY A 5 12.54 -22.49 19.94
N GLU A 6 12.30 -21.20 19.79
CA GLU A 6 10.98 -20.63 19.55
C GLU A 6 10.31 -21.24 18.30
N PRO A 7 9.01 -21.60 18.35
CA PRO A 7 8.23 -21.97 17.15
C PRO A 7 8.06 -20.83 16.13
N ALA A 8 8.64 -19.65 16.38
CA ALA A 8 8.52 -18.47 15.55
C ALA A 8 9.36 -18.53 14.25
N ALA A 9 10.22 -19.53 14.09
CA ALA A 9 11.18 -19.59 12.97
C ALA A 9 10.62 -20.16 11.64
N ILE A 10 9.32 -20.46 11.53
CA ILE A 10 8.72 -20.99 10.30
C ILE A 10 7.56 -20.10 9.83
N VAL A 11 7.84 -18.81 9.58
CA VAL A 11 6.93 -17.94 8.79
C VAL A 11 7.68 -17.18 7.67
N GLU A 12 8.99 -17.43 7.50
CA GLU A 12 9.83 -16.87 6.42
C GLU A 12 9.94 -17.85 5.23
N ALA A 13 8.83 -18.41 4.75
CA ALA A 13 8.91 -19.45 3.70
C ALA A 13 8.16 -19.15 2.39
N ARG A 14 7.14 -18.28 2.35
CA ARG A 14 6.30 -18.18 1.14
C ARG A 14 5.63 -16.83 0.91
N GLY A 15 6.32 -15.69 0.94
CA GLY A 15 5.78 -14.42 0.41
C GLY A 15 4.38 -14.01 0.94
N LEU A 16 3.99 -14.57 2.10
CA LEU A 16 2.67 -14.53 2.72
C LEU A 16 2.65 -13.60 3.93
N ARG A 17 3.80 -12.98 4.25
CA ARG A 17 3.80 -11.69 4.91
C ARG A 17 3.23 -10.73 3.87
N GLN A 18 1.91 -10.68 3.81
CA GLN A 18 1.15 -9.54 3.35
C GLN A 18 2.02 -8.32 3.64
N VAL A 19 2.40 -7.55 2.61
CA VAL A 19 3.25 -6.38 2.79
C VAL A 19 2.43 -5.40 3.62
N THR A 20 2.54 -5.53 4.94
CA THR A 20 2.08 -4.61 5.98
C THR A 20 3.16 -3.58 6.25
N ASP A 21 4.21 -3.52 5.43
CA ASP A 21 5.06 -2.35 5.31
C ASP A 21 4.22 -1.20 4.75
N SER A 22 3.43 -0.59 5.64
CA SER A 22 2.72 0.66 5.39
C SER A 22 3.66 1.68 4.79
N GLY A 23 4.95 1.68 5.18
CA GLY A 23 5.98 2.53 4.58
C GLY A 23 6.20 2.31 3.08
N ALA A 24 6.21 1.06 2.60
CA ALA A 24 6.36 0.79 1.16
C ALA A 24 5.11 1.19 0.37
N ILE A 25 3.93 1.00 0.95
CA ILE A 25 2.66 1.43 0.38
C ILE A 25 2.61 2.97 0.31
N GLU A 26 2.90 3.65 1.42
CA GLU A 26 2.91 5.12 1.50
C GLU A 26 3.91 5.74 0.53
N ALA A 27 5.11 5.15 0.40
CA ALA A 27 6.10 5.59 -0.57
C ALA A 27 5.58 5.46 -2.01
N ALA A 28 5.02 4.31 -2.36
CA ALA A 28 4.45 4.09 -3.68
C ALA A 28 3.24 5.02 -3.96
N VAL A 29 2.38 5.25 -2.97
CA VAL A 29 1.26 6.21 -3.07
C VAL A 29 1.81 7.62 -3.29
N ALA A 30 2.80 8.04 -2.51
CA ALA A 30 3.41 9.37 -2.65
C ALA A 30 4.05 9.54 -4.03
N GLU A 31 4.74 8.53 -4.55
CA GLU A 31 5.34 8.55 -5.88
C GLU A 31 4.28 8.67 -6.99
N VAL A 32 3.22 7.86 -6.94
CA VAL A 32 2.14 7.90 -7.95
C VAL A 32 1.41 9.25 -7.90
N VAL A 33 1.15 9.79 -6.71
CA VAL A 33 0.51 11.10 -6.51
C VAL A 33 1.41 12.23 -7.01
N ALA A 34 2.71 12.19 -6.67
CA ALA A 34 3.68 13.17 -7.14
C ALA A 34 3.90 13.12 -8.65
N ALA A 35 3.79 11.93 -9.27
CA ALA A 35 3.85 11.75 -10.71
C ALA A 35 2.57 12.20 -11.43
N ASN A 36 1.44 12.36 -10.71
CA ASN A 36 0.14 12.73 -11.28
C ASN A 36 -0.57 13.80 -10.44
N PRO A 37 0.03 15.00 -10.27
CA PRO A 37 -0.52 16.04 -9.42
C PRO A 37 -1.88 16.56 -9.91
N GLU A 38 -2.09 16.61 -11.23
CA GLU A 38 -3.37 17.00 -11.84
C GLU A 38 -4.49 16.01 -11.49
N LYS A 39 -4.19 14.71 -11.45
CA LYS A 39 -5.17 13.68 -11.11
C LYS A 39 -5.42 13.63 -9.62
N ALA A 40 -4.41 13.94 -8.81
CA ALA A 40 -4.55 14.03 -7.36
C ALA A 40 -5.52 15.17 -6.99
N ALA A 41 -5.37 16.33 -7.64
CA ALA A 41 -6.32 17.44 -7.50
C ALA A 41 -7.74 17.05 -7.98
N GLN A 42 -7.86 16.31 -9.08
CA GLN A 42 -9.17 15.84 -9.53
C GLN A 42 -9.77 14.74 -8.62
N ALA A 43 -8.95 13.94 -7.94
CA ALA A 43 -9.41 12.89 -7.06
C ALA A 43 -10.08 13.43 -5.79
N LEU A 44 -9.73 14.65 -5.37
CA LEU A 44 -10.46 15.39 -4.33
C LEU A 44 -11.92 15.65 -4.74
N ALA A 45 -12.16 15.99 -6.00
CA ALA A 45 -13.50 16.28 -6.51
C ALA A 45 -14.24 15.03 -7.00
N LYS A 46 -13.53 13.95 -7.31
CA LYS A 46 -14.07 12.72 -7.90
C LYS A 46 -13.55 11.49 -7.15
N PRO A 47 -14.36 10.90 -6.25
CA PRO A 47 -14.00 9.68 -5.52
C PRO A 47 -13.61 8.51 -6.43
N ALA A 48 -14.17 8.44 -7.65
CA ALA A 48 -13.84 7.42 -8.64
C ALA A 48 -12.35 7.42 -9.05
N LEU A 49 -11.68 8.58 -9.02
CA LEU A 49 -10.25 8.69 -9.34
C LEU A 49 -9.37 8.05 -8.27
N ALA A 50 -9.82 7.97 -7.01
CA ALA A 50 -9.08 7.26 -5.97
C ALA A 50 -8.86 5.78 -6.34
N GLY A 51 -9.84 5.14 -6.99
CA GLY A 51 -9.69 3.76 -7.49
C GLY A 51 -8.61 3.61 -8.56
N TRP A 52 -8.40 4.64 -9.40
CA TRP A 52 -7.30 4.65 -10.37
C TRP A 52 -5.92 4.69 -9.68
N PHE A 53 -5.77 5.51 -8.64
CA PHE A 53 -4.55 5.56 -7.83
C PHE A 53 -4.26 4.24 -7.13
N VAL A 54 -5.29 3.58 -6.58
CA VAL A 54 -5.15 2.23 -6.00
C VAL A 54 -4.57 1.26 -7.02
N GLY A 55 -5.09 1.25 -8.25
CA GLY A 55 -4.56 0.40 -9.33
C GLY A 55 -3.11 0.71 -9.68
N GLN A 56 -2.72 1.98 -9.73
CA GLN A 56 -1.32 2.36 -9.99
C GLN A 56 -0.37 1.92 -8.88
N VAL A 57 -0.78 2.08 -7.61
CA VAL A 57 0.03 1.67 -6.46
C VAL A 57 0.15 0.14 -6.37
N MET A 58 -0.92 -0.59 -6.69
CA MET A 58 -0.89 -2.04 -6.83
C MET A 58 0.09 -2.48 -7.91
N LYS A 59 0.15 -1.77 -9.03
CA LYS A 59 1.13 -2.05 -10.08
C LYS A 59 2.56 -1.74 -9.63
N ALA A 60 2.80 -0.60 -8.98
CA ALA A 60 4.11 -0.19 -8.49
C ALA A 60 4.67 -1.16 -7.44
N THR A 61 3.80 -1.71 -6.59
CA THR A 61 4.18 -2.73 -5.58
C THR A 61 4.27 -4.15 -6.15
N GLY A 62 4.06 -4.34 -7.45
CA GLY A 62 4.09 -5.65 -8.10
C GLY A 62 2.97 -6.60 -7.63
N GLY A 63 1.83 -6.04 -7.21
CA GLY A 63 0.69 -6.80 -6.68
C GLY A 63 0.90 -7.38 -5.28
N LYS A 64 1.97 -6.98 -4.59
CA LYS A 64 2.32 -7.53 -3.27
C LYS A 64 1.64 -6.78 -2.10
N ALA A 65 1.17 -5.57 -2.33
CA ALA A 65 0.49 -4.79 -1.30
C ALA A 65 -0.97 -5.24 -1.12
N ASN A 66 -1.54 -4.97 0.06
CA ASN A 66 -2.95 -5.25 0.33
C ASN A 66 -3.84 -4.16 -0.30
N PRO A 67 -4.86 -4.51 -1.11
CA PRO A 67 -5.77 -3.54 -1.74
C PRO A 67 -6.49 -2.60 -0.76
N GLN A 68 -6.93 -3.08 0.40
CA GLN A 68 -7.59 -2.27 1.43
C GLN A 68 -6.60 -1.30 2.07
N ALA A 69 -5.38 -1.74 2.36
CA ALA A 69 -4.33 -0.88 2.91
C ALA A 69 -3.92 0.20 1.91
N VAL A 70 -3.79 -0.15 0.62
CA VAL A 70 -3.53 0.80 -0.45
C VAL A 70 -4.67 1.79 -0.59
N GLN A 71 -5.92 1.34 -0.57
CA GLN A 71 -7.08 2.22 -0.66
C GLN A 71 -7.12 3.22 0.50
N ALA A 72 -6.87 2.76 1.73
CA ALA A 72 -6.77 3.63 2.89
C ALA A 72 -5.64 4.66 2.74
N ALA A 73 -4.44 4.22 2.36
CA ALA A 73 -3.28 5.10 2.17
C ALA A 73 -3.49 6.13 1.05
N VAL A 74 -4.09 5.73 -0.08
CA VAL A 74 -4.46 6.62 -1.18
C VAL A 74 -5.47 7.67 -0.71
N ARG A 75 -6.53 7.25 -0.02
CA ARG A 75 -7.57 8.15 0.49
C ARG A 75 -7.00 9.15 1.50
N GLN A 76 -6.16 8.67 2.41
CA GLN A 76 -5.45 9.50 3.39
C GLN A 76 -4.51 10.50 2.70
N LYS A 77 -3.72 10.06 1.71
CA LYS A 77 -2.78 10.94 0.99
C LYS A 77 -3.50 12.01 0.16
N LEU A 78 -4.63 11.64 -0.42
CA LEU A 78 -5.47 12.54 -1.21
C LEU A 78 -6.38 13.42 -0.35
N GLY A 79 -6.51 13.17 0.96
CA GLY A 79 -7.37 13.97 1.85
C GLY A 79 -8.87 13.75 1.62
N VAL A 80 -9.27 12.58 1.12
CA VAL A 80 -10.66 12.20 0.86
C VAL A 80 -11.08 11.11 1.84
N GLU A 81 -11.81 11.50 2.89
CA GLU A 81 -12.32 10.60 3.94
C GLU A 81 -13.57 9.81 3.49
#